data_AF-A0A8C9HHU9-F1
#
_entry.id   AF-A0A8C9HHU9-F1
#
_cell.length_a   1.000
_cell.length_b   1.000
_cell.length_c   1.000
_cell.angle_alpha   90.00
_cell.angle_beta   90.00
_cell.angle_gamma   90.00
#
_symmetry.space_group_name_H-M   'P 1'
#
loop_
_entity.id
_entity.type
_entity.pdbx_description
1 polymer ?
#
loop_
_entity_poly.entity_id
_entity_poly.type
_entity_poly.pdbx_seq_one_letter_code
_entity_poly.pdbx_strand_id
1 'polypeptide(L)'
;MNVNYLFICYAPITPCPYTYIAPILLWPVSTECDFFKKQASLKIACPRDWRPICGTDQKTYSNECTLYQEFQPRKLHEGECIQCTRYSEACPRDYKPHCGSDGNVYSNGCTFCNAFVRSQGAIRLKNYGLC
;
A
#
# COMPACT_ATOMS: atom_id res chain seq x y z
N MET A 1 33.54 -1.53 -19.35
CA MET A 1 33.38 -2.96 -19.02
C MET A 1 32.06 -3.11 -18.30
N ASN A 2 31.08 -3.72 -18.97
CA ASN A 2 29.72 -3.92 -18.47
C ASN A 2 29.73 -4.91 -17.31
N VAL A 3 29.34 -4.47 -16.11
CA VAL A 3 28.98 -5.38 -15.03
C VAL A 3 27.47 -5.54 -15.03
N ASN A 4 27.03 -6.64 -15.66
CA ASN A 4 25.68 -7.19 -15.54
C ASN A 4 25.44 -7.56 -14.08
N TYR A 5 24.67 -6.75 -13.36
CA TYR A 5 24.15 -7.16 -12.07
C TYR A 5 22.81 -7.88 -12.29
N LEU A 6 22.89 -9.19 -12.48
CA LEU A 6 21.74 -10.07 -12.38
C LEU A 6 21.39 -10.23 -10.90
N PHE A 7 20.51 -9.38 -10.38
CA PHE A 7 19.96 -9.57 -9.04
C PHE A 7 18.81 -10.57 -9.12
N ILE A 8 19.09 -11.79 -8.69
CA ILE A 8 18.10 -12.86 -8.61
C ILE A 8 17.23 -12.59 -7.37
N CYS A 9 16.07 -11.96 -7.56
CA CYS A 9 15.08 -11.81 -6.50
C CYS A 9 14.33 -13.13 -6.31
N TYR A 10 14.79 -13.99 -5.41
CA TYR A 10 13.96 -15.06 -4.87
C TYR A 10 13.00 -14.45 -3.84
N ALA A 11 11.78 -14.13 -4.27
CA ALA A 11 10.67 -14.03 -3.34
C ALA A 11 10.25 -15.46 -2.94
N PRO A 12 10.10 -15.72 -1.63
CA PRO A 12 8.74 -16.00 -1.20
C PRO A 12 8.42 -15.38 0.18
N ILE A 13 7.27 -14.71 0.26
CA ILE A 13 6.32 -14.79 1.37
C ILE A 13 6.88 -14.46 2.77
N THR A 14 6.68 -13.24 3.28
CA THR A 14 6.18 -12.99 4.66
C THR A 14 6.01 -11.47 4.92
N PRO A 15 4.86 -11.03 5.46
CA PRO A 15 4.67 -9.67 5.94
C PRO A 15 5.31 -9.61 7.32
N CYS A 16 6.48 -8.99 7.50
CA CYS A 16 7.18 -9.03 8.78
C CYS A 16 6.30 -8.52 9.94
N PRO A 17 5.91 -9.37 10.92
CA PRO A 17 5.61 -8.91 12.26
C PRO A 17 6.95 -8.88 13.03
N TYR A 18 7.09 -7.93 13.94
CA TYR A 18 8.26 -7.73 14.81
C TYR A 18 8.93 -9.03 15.31
N THR A 19 10.25 -9.18 15.19
CA THR A 19 11.25 -8.81 16.22
C THR A 19 12.65 -9.32 15.84
N TYR A 20 13.64 -8.46 16.09
CA TYR A 20 15.08 -8.69 15.93
C TYR A 20 15.60 -9.86 16.78
N ILE A 21 16.49 -10.67 16.21
CA ILE A 21 17.68 -11.20 16.91
C ILE A 21 18.85 -11.14 15.92
N ALA A 22 19.87 -10.35 16.26
CA ALA A 22 21.12 -10.26 15.51
C ALA A 22 22.24 -11.01 16.25
N PRO A 23 23.11 -11.71 15.52
CA PRO A 23 24.52 -11.73 15.86
C PRO A 23 25.35 -11.18 14.69
N ILE A 24 25.95 -10.01 14.92
CA ILE A 24 27.35 -9.67 14.64
C ILE A 24 27.93 -10.28 13.34
N LEU A 25 27.78 -9.57 12.21
CA LEU A 25 28.86 -9.01 11.36
C LEU A 25 28.46 -8.90 9.88
N LEU A 26 28.63 -7.67 9.37
CA LEU A 26 28.87 -7.32 7.97
C LEU A 26 27.77 -7.72 6.98
N TRP A 27 26.77 -6.85 6.84
CA TRP A 27 26.23 -6.26 5.60
C TRP A 27 25.03 -5.37 5.99
N PRO A 28 24.69 -4.31 5.24
CA PRO A 28 23.48 -3.55 5.56
C PRO A 28 22.30 -4.48 5.33
N VAL A 29 21.67 -4.96 6.40
CA VAL A 29 20.36 -5.59 6.32
C VAL A 29 19.37 -4.48 5.98
N SER A 30 19.33 -4.10 4.70
CA SER A 30 18.25 -3.27 4.20
C SER A 30 17.01 -4.14 4.26
N THR A 31 16.11 -3.85 5.20
CA THR A 31 14.72 -4.28 5.03
C THR A 31 14.28 -3.82 3.63
N GLU A 32 13.47 -4.59 2.90
CA GLU A 32 13.06 -4.23 1.52
C GLU A 32 12.58 -2.77 1.44
N CYS A 33 11.96 -2.27 2.52
CA CYS A 33 11.52 -0.88 2.68
C CYS A 33 12.66 0.15 2.65
N ASP A 34 13.84 -0.15 3.22
CA ASP A 34 15.00 0.76 3.25
C ASP A 34 15.72 0.83 1.91
N PHE A 35 15.71 -0.27 1.14
CA PHE A 35 16.23 -0.30 -0.22
C PHE A 35 15.41 0.61 -1.15
N PHE A 36 14.08 0.51 -1.10
CA PHE A 36 13.21 1.35 -1.94
C PHE A 36 13.28 2.84 -1.60
N LYS A 37 13.38 3.20 -0.31
CA LYS A 37 13.61 4.59 0.11
C LYS A 37 14.93 5.15 -0.43
N LYS A 38 16.00 4.33 -0.40
CA LYS A 38 17.30 4.72 -0.95
C LYS A 38 17.25 4.88 -2.48
N GLN A 39 16.56 3.96 -3.17
CA GLN A 39 16.40 4.01 -4.63
C GLN A 39 15.64 5.26 -5.10
N ALA A 40 14.55 5.62 -4.40
CA ALA A 40 13.79 6.82 -4.69
C ALA A 40 14.58 8.11 -4.39
N SER A 41 15.33 8.15 -3.28
CA SER A 41 16.16 9.32 -2.94
C SER A 41 17.25 9.60 -3.97
N LEU A 42 17.75 8.55 -4.65
CA LEU A 42 18.76 8.63 -5.70
C LEU A 42 18.14 8.79 -7.11
N LYS A 43 16.80 8.92 -7.23
CA LYS A 43 16.06 8.97 -8.50
C LYS A 43 16.43 7.85 -9.48
N ILE A 44 16.78 6.69 -8.94
CA ILE A 44 17.04 5.49 -9.76
C ILE A 44 15.70 5.05 -10.35
N ALA A 45 15.72 4.58 -11.60
CA ALA A 45 14.53 4.04 -12.23
C ALA A 45 13.92 2.90 -11.39
N CYS A 46 12.61 2.95 -11.17
CA CYS A 46 11.91 1.89 -10.46
C CYS A 46 11.77 0.64 -11.32
N PRO A 47 11.79 -0.55 -10.71
CA PRO A 47 11.53 -1.78 -11.43
C PRO A 47 10.03 -1.85 -11.80
N ARG A 48 9.69 -2.64 -12.85
CA ARG A 48 8.35 -2.67 -13.46
C ARG A 48 7.42 -3.75 -12.90
N ASP A 49 7.74 -4.26 -11.73
CA ASP A 49 6.94 -5.22 -10.97
C ASP A 49 5.64 -4.57 -10.49
N TRP A 50 4.55 -5.31 -10.68
CA TRP A 50 3.21 -4.91 -10.30
C TRP A 50 2.90 -5.43 -8.89
N ARG A 51 3.06 -4.56 -7.90
CA ARG A 51 2.76 -4.79 -6.49
C ARG A 51 2.04 -3.56 -5.97
N PRO A 52 0.76 -3.38 -6.32
CA PRO A 52 0.08 -2.09 -6.18
C PRO A 52 -0.08 -1.68 -4.72
N ILE A 53 -0.01 -0.38 -4.48
CA ILE A 53 -0.11 0.23 -3.16
C ILE A 53 -0.98 1.47 -3.24
N CYS A 54 -1.88 1.65 -2.29
CA CYS A 54 -2.63 2.87 -2.16
C CYS A 54 -1.87 3.87 -1.29
N GLY A 55 -1.65 5.07 -1.83
CA GLY A 55 -1.10 6.19 -1.08
C GLY A 55 -2.15 6.93 -0.25
N THR A 56 -1.71 7.70 0.73
CA THR A 56 -2.59 8.59 1.52
C THR A 56 -3.27 9.68 0.69
N ASP A 57 -2.78 9.91 -0.53
CA ASP A 57 -3.38 10.79 -1.53
C ASP A 57 -4.52 10.13 -2.33
N GLN A 58 -4.86 8.87 -2.04
CA GLN A 58 -5.80 8.02 -2.79
C GLN A 58 -5.35 7.70 -4.22
N LYS A 59 -4.04 7.76 -4.49
CA LYS A 59 -3.47 7.32 -5.77
C LYS A 59 -2.93 5.90 -5.62
N THR A 60 -3.20 5.06 -6.62
CA THR A 60 -2.58 3.75 -6.73
C THR A 60 -1.19 3.90 -7.35
N TYR A 61 -0.19 3.37 -6.66
CA TYR A 61 1.19 3.27 -7.09
C TYR A 61 1.49 1.85 -7.54
N SER A 62 2.21 1.69 -8.65
CA SER A 62 2.55 0.36 -9.20
C SER A 62 3.35 -0.50 -8.22
N ASN A 63 4.20 0.13 -7.41
CA ASN A 63 5.00 -0.49 -6.34
C ASN A 63 5.52 0.55 -5.33
N GLU A 64 6.16 0.07 -4.26
CA GLU A 64 6.75 0.92 -3.20
C GLU A 64 7.73 1.95 -3.75
N CYS A 65 8.57 1.55 -4.72
CA CYS A 65 9.53 2.48 -5.32
C CYS A 65 8.83 3.69 -5.94
N THR A 66 7.75 3.47 -6.70
CA THR A 66 6.99 4.58 -7.32
C THR A 66 6.28 5.48 -6.31
N LEU A 67 5.86 4.94 -5.16
CA LEU A 67 5.33 5.75 -4.05
C LEU A 67 6.42 6.64 -3.46
N TYR A 68 7.60 6.07 -3.16
CA TYR A 68 8.70 6.82 -2.54
C TYR A 68 9.35 7.87 -3.45
N GLN A 69 9.17 7.76 -4.77
CA GLN A 69 9.57 8.81 -5.70
C GLN A 69 8.73 10.09 -5.52
N GLU A 70 7.54 9.98 -4.95
CA GLU A 70 6.72 11.13 -4.57
C GLU A 70 7.08 11.58 -3.15
N PHE A 71 7.16 12.90 -2.94
CA PHE A 71 7.66 13.45 -1.67
C PHE A 71 6.67 13.35 -0.50
N GLN A 72 5.36 13.35 -0.78
CA GLN A 72 4.32 13.52 0.23
C GLN A 72 3.52 12.26 0.60
N PRO A 73 3.10 11.41 -0.35
CA PRO A 73 2.17 10.34 -0.04
C PRO A 73 2.87 9.24 0.73
N ARG A 74 2.25 8.83 1.84
CA ARG A 74 2.67 7.65 2.61
C ARG A 74 1.84 6.45 2.15
N LYS A 75 2.32 5.25 2.43
CA LYS A 75 1.55 4.02 2.23
C LYS A 75 0.33 4.06 3.14
N LEU A 76 -0.87 4.02 2.55
CA LEU A 76 -2.13 3.88 3.25
C LEU A 76 -2.43 2.40 3.51
N HIS A 77 -2.41 1.60 2.45
CA HIS A 77 -2.60 0.15 2.51
C HIS A 77 -2.00 -0.55 1.28
N GLU A 78 -1.87 -1.87 1.39
CA GLU A 78 -1.48 -2.72 0.26
C GLU A 78 -2.64 -2.94 -0.71
N GLY A 79 -2.32 -3.17 -1.99
CA GLY A 79 -3.30 -3.25 -3.05
C GLY A 79 -3.65 -1.89 -3.64
N GLU A 80 -4.50 -1.91 -4.66
CA GLU A 80 -4.99 -0.71 -5.33
C GLU A 80 -5.95 0.07 -4.43
N CYS A 81 -5.97 1.40 -4.57
CA CYS A 81 -6.96 2.22 -3.88
C CYS A 81 -8.37 1.81 -4.27
N ILE A 82 -9.28 1.80 -3.28
CA ILE A 82 -10.69 1.53 -3.52
C ILE A 82 -11.31 2.63 -4.41
N GLN A 83 -11.85 2.22 -5.56
CA GLN A 83 -12.49 3.11 -6.54
C GLN A 83 -14.01 3.01 -6.39
N CYS A 84 -14.61 3.92 -5.63
CA CYS A 84 -16.06 3.97 -5.44
C CYS A 84 -16.71 4.80 -6.54
N THR A 85 -17.12 4.15 -7.63
CA THR A 85 -17.67 4.84 -8.82
C THR A 85 -19.20 4.87 -8.85
N ARG A 86 -19.86 3.90 -8.22
CA ARG A 86 -21.33 3.75 -8.27
C ARG A 86 -21.90 3.36 -6.92
N TYR A 87 -23.10 3.86 -6.68
CA TYR A 87 -23.95 3.41 -5.59
C TYR A 87 -24.59 2.06 -5.94
N SER A 88 -24.72 1.18 -4.94
CA SER A 88 -25.43 -0.10 -5.06
C SER A 88 -26.54 -0.17 -4.03
N GLU A 89 -27.76 -0.53 -4.45
CA GLU A 89 -28.88 -0.72 -3.51
C GLU A 89 -28.72 -1.98 -2.65
N ALA A 90 -28.08 -3.02 -3.20
CA ALA A 90 -27.80 -4.27 -2.52
C ALA A 90 -26.29 -4.48 -2.37
N CYS A 91 -25.85 -4.76 -1.14
CA CYS A 91 -24.48 -5.14 -0.86
C CYS A 91 -24.41 -6.62 -0.46
N PRO A 92 -23.33 -7.34 -0.82
CA PRO A 92 -23.06 -8.65 -0.24
C PRO A 92 -22.93 -8.57 1.28
N ARG A 93 -23.17 -9.69 1.97
CA ARG A 93 -23.07 -9.77 3.44
C ARG A 93 -21.71 -10.29 3.93
N ASP A 94 -20.68 -10.21 3.09
CA ASP A 94 -19.32 -10.52 3.53
C ASP A 94 -18.86 -9.49 4.56
N TYR A 95 -18.17 -9.96 5.60
CA TYR A 95 -17.64 -9.10 6.65
C TYR A 95 -16.13 -8.90 6.43
N LYS A 96 -15.79 -7.76 5.84
CA LYS A 96 -14.43 -7.30 5.57
C LYS A 96 -14.37 -5.82 5.92
N PRO A 97 -14.23 -5.47 7.21
CA PRO A 97 -14.50 -4.12 7.68
C PRO A 97 -13.55 -3.08 7.08
N HIS A 98 -14.03 -1.86 6.91
CA HIS A 98 -13.27 -0.70 6.45
C HIS A 98 -13.50 0.48 7.40
N CYS A 99 -12.44 1.13 7.85
CA CYS A 99 -12.54 2.34 8.65
C CYS A 99 -12.56 3.57 7.74
N GLY A 100 -13.62 4.37 7.85
CA GLY A 100 -13.72 5.65 7.14
C GLY A 100 -13.02 6.79 7.87
N SER A 101 -12.72 7.86 7.14
CA SER A 101 -12.17 9.10 7.69
C SER A 101 -13.15 9.84 8.61
N ASP A 102 -14.43 9.48 8.54
CA ASP A 102 -15.51 9.92 9.43
C ASP A 102 -15.54 9.18 10.77
N GLY A 103 -14.65 8.20 10.98
CA GLY A 103 -14.59 7.39 12.20
C GLY A 103 -15.60 6.24 12.24
N ASN A 104 -16.38 6.03 11.17
CA ASN A 104 -17.32 4.92 11.09
C ASN A 104 -16.67 3.66 10.53
N VAL A 105 -17.09 2.51 11.04
CA VAL A 105 -16.72 1.20 10.51
C VAL A 105 -17.79 0.73 9.54
N TYR A 106 -17.37 0.40 8.33
CA TYR A 106 -18.21 -0.12 7.26
C TYR A 106 -18.00 -1.61 7.13
N SER A 107 -19.08 -2.40 7.15
CA SER A 107 -19.02 -3.88 7.18
C SER A 107 -18.23 -4.50 6.02
N ASN A 108 -18.27 -3.87 4.85
CA ASN A 108 -17.50 -4.23 3.67
C ASN A 108 -17.31 -3.05 2.72
N GLY A 109 -16.52 -3.27 1.67
CA GLY A 109 -16.21 -2.26 0.65
C GLY A 109 -17.45 -1.71 -0.06
N CYS A 110 -18.52 -2.51 -0.22
CA CYS A 110 -19.77 -2.02 -0.82
C CYS A 110 -20.46 -1.00 0.09
N THR A 111 -20.61 -1.30 1.39
CA THR A 111 -21.19 -0.36 2.36
C THR A 111 -20.38 0.92 2.49
N PHE A 112 -19.04 0.81 2.46
CA PHE A 112 -18.13 1.96 2.44
C PHE A 112 -18.33 2.79 1.16
N CYS A 113 -18.36 2.15 -0.02
CA CYS A 113 -18.54 2.87 -1.27
C CYS A 113 -19.89 3.57 -1.39
N ASN A 114 -20.95 2.98 -0.85
CA ASN A 114 -22.24 3.66 -0.77
C ASN A 114 -22.17 4.93 0.06
N ALA A 115 -21.48 4.91 1.19
CA ALA A 115 -21.24 6.11 2.00
C ALA A 115 -20.34 7.12 1.30
N PHE A 116 -19.27 6.67 0.63
CA PHE A 116 -18.42 7.52 -0.21
C PHE A 116 -19.24 8.27 -1.26
N VAL A 117 -20.09 7.57 -2.03
CA VAL A 117 -20.90 8.17 -3.09
C VAL A 117 -21.96 9.11 -2.51
N ARG A 118 -22.64 8.72 -1.42
CA ARG A 118 -23.62 9.57 -0.73
C ARG A 118 -23.01 10.85 -0.15
N SER A 119 -21.77 10.77 0.32
CA SER A 119 -21.02 11.92 0.84
C SER A 119 -20.31 12.73 -0.26
N GLN A 120 -20.53 12.41 -1.55
CA GLN A 120 -19.90 13.06 -2.69
C GLN A 120 -18.35 13.04 -2.61
N GLY A 121 -17.80 11.96 -2.07
CA GLY A 121 -16.35 11.77 -1.92
C GLY A 121 -15.72 12.49 -0.72
N ALA A 122 -16.53 13.02 0.21
CA ALA A 122 -16.01 13.62 1.44
C ALA A 122 -15.40 12.58 2.39
N ILE A 123 -15.94 11.36 2.41
CA ILE A 123 -15.41 10.25 3.22
C ILE A 123 -14.29 9.56 2.44
N ARG A 124 -13.14 9.33 3.06
CA ARG A 124 -12.01 8.58 2.48
C ARG A 124 -11.74 7.34 3.32
N LEU A 125 -11.05 6.36 2.74
CA LEU A 125 -10.62 5.19 3.50
C LEU A 125 -9.48 5.61 4.41
N LYS A 126 -9.59 5.31 5.71
CA LYS A 126 -8.52 5.57 6.69
C LYS A 126 -7.61 4.35 6.83
N ASN A 127 -8.21 3.17 6.96
CA ASN A 127 -7.52 1.89 7.05
C ASN A 127 -8.49 0.74 6.76
N TYR A 128 -7.96 -0.39 6.28
CA TYR A 128 -8.71 -1.64 6.30
C TYR A 128 -8.86 -2.15 7.73
N GLY A 129 -9.95 -2.84 8.00
CA GLY A 129 -10.29 -3.31 9.33
C GLY A 129 -11.19 -2.32 10.08
N LEU A 130 -11.13 -2.42 11.41
CA LEU A 130 -11.84 -1.54 12.32
C LEU A 130 -11.11 -0.19 12.45
N CYS A 131 -11.86 0.83 12.87
CA CYS A 131 -11.29 2.02 13.49
C CYS A 131 -10.86 1.69 14.93
#